data_AF-A0AAU7Y831-F1
#
_entry.id   AF-A0AAU7Y831-F1
#
_cell.length_a   1.000
_cell.length_b   1.000
_cell.length_c   1.000
_cell.angle_alpha   90.00
_cell.angle_beta   90.00
_cell.angle_gamma   90.00
#
_symmetry.space_group_name_H-M   'P 1'
#
loop_
_entity.id
_entity.type
_entity.pdbx_description
1 polymer ?
#
loop_
_entity_poly.entity_id
_entity_poly.type
_entity_poly.pdbx_seq_one_letter_code
_entity_poly.pdbx_strand_id
1 'polypeptide(L)'
;MALEFFEISIRERLGFDNVCSALAECLGVPVENLVNESAYWELSESEREAAVSLRVDFSDRGYGVLITGLCFLDIYDEKLWALALCLSKRLKTDVAVGD
;
A
#
# COMPACT_ATOMS: atom_id res chain seq x y z
N MET A 1 15.59 -6.12 10.53
CA MET A 1 14.27 -5.54 10.20
C MET A 1 13.22 -6.60 10.41
N ALA A 2 12.04 -6.23 10.89
CA ALA A 2 10.90 -7.13 10.96
C ALA A 2 10.05 -6.95 9.70
N LEU A 3 9.33 -8.01 9.32
CA LEU A 3 8.35 -7.95 8.26
C LEU A 3 7.07 -7.37 8.86
N GLU A 4 6.67 -6.20 8.37
CA GLU A 4 5.54 -5.42 8.85
C GLU A 4 4.36 -5.52 7.90
N PHE A 5 3.16 -5.39 8.47
CA PHE A 5 1.89 -5.38 7.77
C PHE A 5 1.26 -3.99 7.89
N PHE A 6 0.51 -3.58 6.87
CA PHE A 6 -0.36 -2.42 6.97
C PHE A 6 -1.65 -2.60 6.18
N GLU A 7 -2.73 -2.01 6.68
CA GLU A 7 -4.00 -1.92 5.98
C GLU A 7 -4.45 -0.47 5.79
N ILE A 8 -4.86 -0.13 4.57
CA ILE A 8 -5.41 1.19 4.24
C ILE A 8 -6.64 1.03 3.34
N SER A 9 -7.68 1.79 3.62
CA SER A 9 -8.91 1.84 2.82
C SER A 9 -9.08 3.20 2.15
N ILE A 10 -9.36 3.22 0.84
CA ILE A 10 -9.58 4.43 0.04
C ILE A 10 -11.06 4.51 -0.35
N ARG A 11 -11.69 5.67 -0.12
CA ARG A 11 -13.14 5.83 -0.25
C ARG A 11 -13.62 5.66 -1.69
N GLU A 12 -12.89 6.24 -2.64
CA GLU A 12 -13.22 6.13 -4.06
C GLU A 12 -12.75 4.81 -4.67
N ARG A 13 -13.51 4.30 -5.64
CA ARG A 13 -13.07 3.19 -6.48
C ARG A 13 -12.12 3.73 -7.55
N LEU A 14 -10.84 3.44 -7.37
CA LEU A 14 -9.77 3.87 -8.27
C LEU A 14 -9.21 2.69 -9.05
N GLY A 15 -8.61 2.95 -10.22
CA GLY A 15 -7.89 1.90 -10.95
C GLY A 15 -6.61 1.47 -10.21
N PHE A 16 -6.22 0.20 -10.39
CA PHE A 16 -5.01 -0.36 -9.79
C PHE A 16 -3.77 0.49 -10.03
N ASP A 17 -3.54 0.92 -11.27
CA ASP A 17 -2.36 1.73 -11.64
C ASP A 17 -2.31 3.08 -10.90
N ASN A 18 -3.48 3.72 -10.69
CA ASN A 18 -3.56 4.98 -9.95
C ASN A 18 -3.23 4.77 -8.47
N VAL A 19 -3.71 3.66 -7.90
CA VAL A 19 -3.44 3.30 -6.51
C VAL A 19 -1.96 2.99 -6.31
N CYS A 20 -1.38 2.15 -7.16
CA CYS A 20 0.04 1.78 -7.09
C CYS A 20 0.96 2.98 -7.30
N SER A 21 0.67 3.85 -8.26
CA SER A 21 1.46 5.06 -8.50
C SER A 21 1.45 6.01 -7.29
N ALA A 22 0.28 6.27 -6.71
CA ALA A 22 0.17 7.11 -5.51
C ALA A 22 0.84 6.48 -4.29
N LEU A 23 0.72 5.16 -4.14
CA LEU A 23 1.34 4.42 -3.05
C LEU A 23 2.86 4.43 -3.16
N ALA A 24 3.42 4.18 -4.34
CA ALA A 24 4.86 4.24 -4.60
C ALA A 24 5.44 5.60 -4.20
N GLU A 25 4.80 6.68 -4.64
CA GLU A 25 5.22 8.04 -4.34
C GLU A 25 5.14 8.37 -2.85
N CYS A 26 4.07 7.97 -2.17
CA CYS A 26 3.89 8.22 -0.74
C CYS A 26 4.81 7.37 0.15
N LEU A 27 5.19 6.17 -0.30
CA LEU A 27 6.17 5.30 0.37
C LEU A 27 7.62 5.71 0.06
N GLY A 28 7.84 6.50 -1.00
CA GLY A 28 9.17 6.84 -1.47
C GLY A 28 9.90 5.65 -2.10
N VAL A 29 9.17 4.70 -2.68
CA VAL A 29 9.73 3.53 -3.37
C VAL A 29 9.42 3.57 -4.87
N PRO A 30 10.25 2.95 -5.72
CA PRO A 30 9.92 2.77 -7.12
C PRO A 30 8.64 1.94 -7.29
N VAL A 31 7.82 2.24 -8.31
CA VAL A 31 6.55 1.54 -8.53
C VAL A 31 6.77 0.06 -8.87
N GLU A 32 7.89 -0.27 -9.50
CA GLU A 32 8.33 -1.63 -9.81
C GLU A 32 8.61 -2.48 -8.56
N ASN A 33 8.81 -1.84 -7.40
CA ASN A 33 8.98 -2.54 -6.13
C ASN A 33 7.64 -2.88 -5.46
N LEU A 34 6.52 -2.37 -5.97
CA LEU A 34 5.18 -2.78 -5.55
C LEU A 34 4.78 -4.00 -6.37
N VAL A 35 4.79 -5.16 -5.71
CA VAL A 35 4.50 -6.44 -6.35
C VAL A 35 3.25 -7.05 -5.76
N ASN A 36 2.55 -7.88 -6.53
CA ASN A 36 1.44 -8.63 -5.95
C ASN A 36 1.95 -9.66 -4.93
N GLU A 37 1.09 -10.05 -4.00
CA GLU A 37 1.45 -10.98 -2.92
C GLU A 37 2.03 -12.30 -3.43
N SER A 38 1.49 -12.86 -4.52
CA SER A 38 2.02 -14.10 -5.11
C SER A 38 3.46 -13.96 -5.62
N ALA A 39 3.78 -12.88 -6.34
CA ALA A 39 5.13 -12.67 -6.87
C ALA A 39 6.12 -12.32 -5.75
N TYR A 40 5.66 -11.66 -4.68
CA TYR A 40 6.51 -11.33 -3.54
C TYR A 40 7.17 -12.57 -2.93
N TRP A 41 6.44 -13.68 -2.82
CA TRP A 41 6.97 -14.93 -2.26
C TRP A 41 7.89 -15.70 -3.21
N GLU A 42 7.91 -15.35 -4.50
CA GLU A 42 8.82 -15.91 -5.50
C GLU A 42 10.17 -15.17 -5.54
N LEU A 43 10.26 -13.98 -4.94
CA LEU A 43 11.48 -13.19 -4.85
C LEU A 43 12.50 -13.80 -3.88
N SER A 44 13.78 -13.55 -4.15
CA SER A 44 14.85 -13.83 -3.19
C SER A 44 14.68 -12.99 -1.91
N GLU A 45 15.35 -13.39 -0.83
CA GLU A 45 15.33 -12.63 0.43
C GLU A 45 15.80 -11.17 0.24
N SER A 46 16.88 -10.95 -0.51
CA SER A 46 17.39 -9.61 -0.81
C SER A 46 16.43 -8.76 -1.64
N GLU A 47 15.68 -9.37 -2.56
CA GLU A 47 14.68 -8.65 -3.35
C GLU A 47 13.44 -8.30 -2.50
N ARG A 48 13.04 -9.18 -1.58
CA ARG A 48 11.92 -8.95 -0.65
C ARG A 48 12.16 -7.80 0.31
N GLU A 49 13.41 -7.56 0.72
CA GLU A 49 13.77 -6.42 1.57
C GLU A 49 13.54 -5.06 0.89
N ALA A 50 13.64 -5.02 -0.45
CA ALA A 50 13.41 -3.82 -1.25
C ALA A 50 11.98 -3.69 -1.79
N ALA A 51 11.19 -4.77 -1.72
CA ALA A 51 9.84 -4.85 -2.28
C ALA A 51 8.75 -4.63 -1.23
N VAL A 52 7.57 -4.24 -1.72
CA VAL A 52 6.33 -4.13 -0.96
C VAL A 52 5.31 -5.04 -1.63
N SER A 53 4.89 -6.08 -0.91
CA SER A 53 3.79 -6.94 -1.34
C SER A 53 2.47 -6.20 -1.18
N LEU A 54 1.62 -6.24 -2.21
CA LEU A 54 0.29 -5.67 -2.21
C LEU A 54 -0.76 -6.72 -2.54
N ARG A 55 -1.84 -6.71 -1.77
CA ARG A 55 -3.15 -7.20 -2.17
C ARG A 55 -4.10 -6.01 -2.24
N VAL A 56 -4.77 -5.85 -3.38
CA VAL A 56 -5.68 -4.73 -3.63
C VAL A 56 -7.06 -5.29 -3.95
N ASP A 57 -8.02 -5.02 -3.09
CA ASP A 57 -9.39 -5.48 -3.20
C ASP A 57 -10.30 -4.30 -3.56
N PHE A 58 -11.23 -4.51 -4.50
CA PHE A 58 -12.19 -3.49 -4.94
C PHE A 58 -13.59 -3.80 -4.41
N SER A 59 -14.28 -2.78 -3.92
CA SER A 59 -15.65 -2.91 -3.41
C SER A 59 -16.57 -1.83 -3.99
N ASP A 60 -17.84 -2.19 -4.14
CA ASP A 60 -18.92 -1.26 -4.50
C ASP A 60 -19.72 -0.77 -3.26
N ARG A 61 -19.29 -1.15 -2.05
CA ARG A 61 -19.94 -0.79 -0.79
C ARG A 61 -18.90 -0.31 0.22
N GLY A 62 -19.11 0.86 0.81
CA GLY A 62 -18.20 1.45 1.79
C GLY A 62 -16.98 2.07 1.10
N TYR A 63 -15.78 1.66 1.51
CA TYR A 63 -14.52 2.05 0.85
C TYR A 63 -14.39 1.32 -0.49
N GLY A 64 -14.05 2.06 -1.55
CA GLY A 64 -13.96 1.53 -2.92
C GLY A 64 -12.71 0.69 -3.18
N VAL A 65 -11.63 0.92 -2.42
CA VAL A 65 -10.39 0.13 -2.48
C VAL A 65 -9.92 -0.19 -1.07
N LEU A 66 -9.55 -1.45 -0.85
CA LEU A 66 -8.79 -1.91 0.31
C LEU A 66 -7.40 -2.32 -0.15
N ILE A 67 -6.38 -1.84 0.53
CA ILE A 67 -4.98 -2.20 0.29
C ILE A 67 -4.45 -2.88 1.53
N THR A 68 -3.94 -4.09 1.33
CA THR A 68 -3.19 -4.84 2.32
C THR A 68 -1.74 -4.92 1.87
N GLY A 69 -0.83 -4.41 2.69
CA GLY A 69 0.60 -4.34 2.41
C GLY A 69 1.43 -5.23 3.35
N LEU A 70 2.52 -5.77 2.82
CA LEU A 70 3.54 -6.49 3.60
C LEU A 70 4.93 -6.08 3.12
N CYS A 71 5.78 -5.59 4.02
CA CYS A 71 7.12 -5.09 3.65
C CYS A 71 8.05 -4.96 4.86
N PHE A 72 9.33 -4.68 4.62
CA PHE A 72 10.30 -4.37 5.69
C PHE A 72 10.43 -2.87 5.99
N LEU A 73 9.56 -2.05 5.40
CA LEU A 73 9.47 -0.63 5.73
C LEU A 73 8.77 -0.49 7.09
N ASP A 74 9.24 0.47 7.87
CA ASP A 74 8.63 0.84 9.13
C ASP A 74 7.38 1.70 8.84
N ILE A 75 6.21 1.04 8.75
CA ILE A 75 4.91 1.64 8.43
C ILE A 75 3.88 1.23 9.49
N TYR A 76 4.05 1.72 10.71
CA TYR A 76 3.08 1.58 11.80
C TYR A 76 2.85 2.92 12.50
N ASP A 77 1.84 3.00 13.37
CA ASP A 77 1.48 4.18 14.16
C ASP A 77 1.47 5.48 13.33
N GLU A 78 2.29 6.47 13.72
CA GLU A 78 2.37 7.79 13.10
C GLU A 78 2.75 7.73 11.61
N LYS A 79 3.57 6.74 11.21
CA LYS A 79 4.00 6.59 9.81
C LYS A 79 2.88 6.04 8.94
N LEU A 80 2.07 5.13 9.48
CA LEU A 80 0.87 4.64 8.80
C LEU A 80 -0.16 5.77 8.62
N TRP A 81 -0.35 6.61 9.65
CA TRP A 81 -1.17 7.82 9.54
C TRP A 81 -0.63 8.82 8.51
N ALA A 82 0.69 9.03 8.48
CA ALA A 82 1.33 9.90 7.49
C ALA A 82 1.15 9.39 6.06
N LEU A 83 1.24 8.06 5.86
CA LEU A 83 0.97 7.40 4.58
C LEU A 83 -0.47 7.63 4.14
N ALA A 84 -1.46 7.37 5.02
CA ALA A 84 -2.86 7.62 4.73
C ALA A 84 -3.15 9.09 4.38
N LEU A 85 -2.56 10.04 5.11
CA LEU A 85 -2.68 11.47 4.82
C LEU A 85 -2.06 11.85 3.47
N CYS A 86 -0.91 11.26 3.12
CA CYS A 86 -0.28 11.46 1.83
C CYS A 86 -1.18 10.95 0.69
N LEU A 87 -1.69 9.73 0.82
CA LEU A 87 -2.61 9.11 -0.14
C LEU A 87 -3.87 9.94 -0.30
N SER A 88 -4.48 10.39 0.81
CA SER A 88 -5.68 11.23 0.78
C SER A 88 -5.47 12.52 -0.02
N LYS A 89 -4.33 13.20 0.20
CA LYS A 89 -3.98 14.42 -0.56
C LYS A 89 -3.73 14.14 -2.04
N ARG A 90 -3.03 13.06 -2.35
CA ARG A 90 -2.68 12.68 -3.74
C ARG A 90 -3.89 12.27 -4.56
N LEU A 91 -4.74 11.44 -3.97
CA LEU A 91 -5.92 10.88 -4.60
C LEU A 91 -7.14 11.80 -4.46
N LYS A 92 -7.04 12.87 -3.67
CA LYS A 92 -8.12 13.84 -3.39
C LYS A 92 -9.39 13.17 -2.86
N THR A 93 -9.21 12.18 -1.99
CA THR A 93 -10.30 11.38 -1.44
C THR A 93 -10.02 10.99 0.00
N ASP A 94 -11.04 10.52 0.72
CA ASP A 94 -10.89 10.07 2.10
C ASP A 94 -10.12 8.74 2.14
N VAL A 95 -9.20 8.63 3.09
CA VAL A 95 -8.40 7.42 3.33
C VAL A 95 -8.46 7.09 4.82
N ALA A 96 -8.78 5.84 5.14
CA ALA A 96 -8.77 5.32 6.50
C ALA A 96 -7.60 4.36 6.71
N VAL A 97 -7.03 4.43 7.91
CA VAL A 97 -6.04 3.49 8.41
C VAL A 97 -6.79 2.31 9.04
N GLY A 98 -6.43 1.11 8.61
CA GLY A 98 -6.82 -0.15 9.25
C GLY A 98 -5.75 -0.60 10.24
N ASP A 99 -5.67 -1.92 10.45
CA ASP A 99 -4.68 -2.55 11.31
C ASP A 99 -3.31 -2.74 10.63
#